data_AF-A0A2X1PWY8-F1
#
_entry.id   AF-A0A2X1PWY8-F1
#
_cell.length_a   1.000
_cell.length_b   1.000
_cell.length_c   1.000
_cell.angle_alpha   90.00
_cell.angle_beta   90.00
_cell.angle_gamma   90.00
#
_symmetry.space_group_name_H-M   'P 1'
#
loop_
_entity.id
_entity.type
_entity.pdbx_description
1 polymer ?
#
loop_
_entity_poly.entity_id
_entity_poly.type
_entity_poly.pdbx_seq_one_letter_code
_entity_poly.pdbx_strand_id
1 'polypeptide(L)' 'MMNNPMTLNELVTVTEQARDSYRRRGTALSKALYEFWYVLLGVEAFDQQKLKIKSPVALVEMYRLAINAP' A
#
# COMPACT_ATOMS: atom_id res chain seq x y z
N MET A 1 17.60 -16.21 3.34
CA MET A 1 17.76 -14.94 4.09
C MET A 1 17.38 -13.81 3.17
N MET A 2 16.20 -13.22 3.36
CA MET A 2 15.78 -12.02 2.63
C MET A 2 15.21 -11.07 3.67
N ASN A 3 16.10 -10.60 4.55
CA ASN A 3 15.80 -9.69 5.67
C ASN A 3 16.25 -8.27 5.31
N ASN A 4 15.88 -7.77 4.13
CA ASN A 4 15.82 -6.33 3.96
C ASN A 4 14.37 -5.94 4.24
N PRO A 5 14.09 -5.22 5.34
CA PRO A 5 12.77 -4.65 5.52
C PRO A 5 12.51 -3.76 4.31
N MET A 6 11.53 -4.14 3.49
CA MET A 6 11.11 -3.34 2.35
C MET A 6 10.88 -1.92 2.84
N THR A 7 11.59 -0.97 2.23
CA THR A 7 11.51 0.42 2.65
C THR A 7 10.12 0.97 2.32
N LEU A 8 9.68 2.01 3.05
CA LEU A 8 8.39 2.65 2.78
C LEU A 8 8.27 3.08 1.30
N ASN A 9 9.35 3.58 0.70
CA ASN A 9 9.37 3.98 -0.71
C ASN A 9 9.15 2.80 -1.67
N GLU A 10 9.78 1.65 -1.41
CA GLU A 10 9.55 0.45 -2.21
C GLU A 10 8.10 -0.01 -2.07
N LEU A 11 7.56 0.01 -0.85
CA LEU A 11 6.17 -0.38 -0.58
C LEU A 11 5.16 0.52 -1.31
N VAL A 12 5.40 1.84 -1.30
CA VAL A 12 4.62 2.82 -2.08
C VAL A 12 4.70 2.50 -3.57
N THR A 13 5.91 2.27 -4.09
CA THR A 13 6.13 1.99 -5.53
C THR A 13 5.39 0.74 -5.99
N VAL A 14 5.47 -0.36 -5.25
CA VAL A 14 4.76 -1.61 -5.65
C VAL A 14 3.24 -1.47 -5.50
N THR A 15 2.77 -0.70 -4.52
CA THR A 15 1.34 -0.42 -4.34
C THR A 15 0.80 0.42 -5.50
N GLU A 16 1.56 1.41 -5.96
CA GLU A 16 1.24 2.24 -7.13
C GLU A 16 1.18 1.40 -8.41
N GLN A 17 2.18 0.56 -8.66
CA GLN A 17 2.17 -0.35 -9.82
C GLN A 17 0.99 -1.32 -9.79
N ALA A 18 0.63 -1.84 -8.62
CA ALA A 18 -0.52 -2.72 -8.46
C ALA A 18 -1.84 -1.98 -8.69
N ARG A 19 -1.97 -0.74 -8.19
CA ARG A 19 -3.12 0.15 -8.43
C ARG A 19 -3.30 0.42 -9.92
N ASP A 20 -2.23 0.77 -10.62
CA ASP A 20 -2.25 1.02 -12.05
C ASP A 20 -2.62 -0.23 -12.86
N SER A 21 -2.05 -1.38 -12.49
CA SER A 21 -2.41 -2.66 -13.09
C SER A 21 -3.89 -2.98 -12.89
N TYR A 22 -4.42 -2.75 -11.68
CA TYR A 22 -5.84 -2.93 -11.39
C TYR A 22 -6.72 -1.95 -12.17
N ARG A 23 -6.37 -0.67 -12.22
CA ARG A 23 -7.10 0.33 -13.03
C ARG A 23 -7.13 0.00 -14.52
N ARG A 24 -6.04 -0.57 -15.06
CA ARG A 24 -5.96 -0.93 -16.49
C ARG A 24 -6.65 -2.25 -16.82
N ARG A 25 -6.53 -3.26 -15.96
CA ARG A 25 -6.96 -4.64 -16.27
C ARG A 25 -8.28 -5.01 -15.62
N GLY A 26 -8.57 -4.48 -14.44
CA GLY A 26 -9.79 -4.78 -13.67
C GLY A 26 -9.96 -6.25 -13.27
N THR A 27 -8.90 -7.08 -13.32
CA THR A 27 -9.02 -8.52 -13.03
C THR A 27 -8.99 -8.79 -11.53
N ALA A 28 -9.61 -9.90 -11.10
CA ALA A 28 -9.59 -10.34 -9.70
C ALA A 28 -8.17 -10.48 -9.14
N LEU A 29 -7.21 -10.98 -9.94
CA LEU A 29 -5.81 -11.08 -9.55
C LEU A 29 -5.18 -9.70 -9.33
N SER A 30 -5.41 -8.74 -10.24
CA SER A 30 -4.88 -7.38 -10.08
C SER A 30 -5.48 -6.65 -8.88
N LYS A 31 -6.76 -6.89 -8.58
CA LYS A 31 -7.42 -6.39 -7.38
C LYS A 31 -6.77 -6.97 -6.11
N ALA A 32 -6.62 -8.28 -6.05
CA ALA A 32 -6.02 -8.96 -4.89
C ALA A 32 -4.59 -8.50 -4.62
N LEU A 33 -3.78 -8.30 -5.68
CA LEU A 33 -2.43 -7.77 -5.56
C LEU A 33 -2.42 -6.34 -5.03
N TYR A 34 -3.29 -5.47 -5.56
CA TYR A 34 -3.44 -4.11 -5.04
C TYR A 34 -3.84 -4.11 -3.57
N GLU A 35 -4.87 -4.88 -3.19
CA GLU A 35 -5.35 -4.95 -1.80
C GLU A 35 -4.27 -5.47 -0.85
N PHE A 36 -3.49 -6.48 -1.27
CA PHE A 36 -2.38 -7.00 -0.50
C PHE A 36 -1.34 -5.92 -0.17
N TRP A 37 -0.85 -5.20 -1.18
CA TRP A 37 0.15 -4.15 -0.98
C TRP A 37 -0.41 -2.95 -0.22
N TYR A 38 -1.68 -2.60 -0.47
CA TYR A 38 -2.36 -1.52 0.22
C TYR A 38 -2.57 -1.81 1.72
N VAL A 39 -2.86 -3.06 2.08
CA VAL A 39 -2.94 -3.49 3.50
C VAL A 39 -1.58 -3.43 4.17
N LEU A 40 -0.50 -3.85 3.50
CA LEU A 40 0.85 -3.73 4.04
C LEU A 40 1.25 -2.27 4.26
N LEU A 41 0.88 -1.37 3.35
CA LEU A 41 1.07 0.07 3.53
C LEU A 41 0.29 0.60 4.75
N GLY A 42 -0.90 0.06 5.01
CA GLY A 42 -1.69 0.35 6.21
C GLY A 42 -1.05 -0.13 7.51
N VAL A 43 -0.38 -1.28 7.52
CA VAL A 43 0.40 -1.76 8.67
C VAL A 43 1.61 -0.85 8.93
N GLU A 44 2.19 -0.26 7.87
CA GLU A 44 3.28 0.71 8.03
C GLU A 44 2.79 2.08 8.49
N ALA A 45 1.58 2.49 8.07
CA ALA A 45 0.95 3.73 8.49
C ALA A 45 0.41 3.69 9.92
N PHE A 46 -0.13 2.56 10.36
CA PHE A 46 -0.78 2.39 11.66
C PHE A 46 -0.12 1.32 12.52
N ASP A 47 0.13 1.67 13.78
CA ASP A 47 0.36 0.67 14.82
C ASP A 47 -0.99 0.03 15.19
N GLN A 48 -1.26 -1.15 14.64
CA GLN A 48 -2.51 -1.89 14.85
C GLN A 48 -2.79 -2.19 16.32
N GLN A 49 -1.77 -2.25 17.18
CA GLN A 49 -1.96 -2.55 18.61
C GLN A 49 -2.38 -1.32 19.41
N LYS A 50 -1.95 -0.13 18.99
CA LYS A 50 -2.18 1.13 19.71
C LYS A 50 -3.21 2.05 19.05
N LEU A 51 -3.70 1.69 17.85
CA LEU A 51 -4.53 2.56 17.01
C LEU A 51 -3.90 3.95 16.82
N LYS A 52 -2.57 4.00 16.76
CA LYS A 52 -1.79 5.24 16.59
C LYS A 52 -1.17 5.26 15.21
N ILE A 53 -1.09 6.46 14.64
CA ILE A 53 -0.34 6.70 13.41
C ILE A 53 1.14 6.46 13.73
N LYS A 54 1.73 5.43 13.09
CA LYS A 54 3.16 5.11 13.18
C LYS A 54 3.95 5.99 12.22
N SER A 55 3.45 6.15 10.99
CA SER A 55 4.08 6.94 9.94
C SER A 55 3.05 7.85 9.26
N PRO A 56 3.10 9.17 9.50
CA PRO A 56 2.22 10.11 8.81
C PRO A 56 2.51 10.16 7.31
N VAL A 57 3.75 9.89 6.88
CA VAL A 57 4.12 9.81 5.46
C VAL A 57 3.40 8.64 4.78
N ALA A 58 3.40 7.47 5.41
CA ALA A 58 2.69 6.30 4.87
C ALA A 58 1.18 6.54 4.80
N LEU A 59 0.60 7.27 5.77
CA LEU A 59 -0.81 7.65 5.76
C LEU A 59 -1.17 8.55 4.56
N VAL A 60 -0.34 9.55 4.26
CA VAL A 60 -0.53 10.42 3.08
C VAL A 60 -0.46 9.59 1.80
N GLU A 61 0.47 8.66 1.72
CA GLU A 61 0.60 7.78 0.55
C GLU A 61 -0.59 6.81 0.42
N MET A 62 -1.15 6.29 1.52
CA MET A 62 -2.40 5.54 1.47
C MET A 62 -3.54 6.37 0.87
N TYR A 63 -3.67 7.63 1.30
CA TYR A 63 -4.68 8.52 0.76
C TYR A 63 -4.48 8.77 -0.75
N ARG A 64 -3.23 8.98 -1.18
CA ARG A 64 -2.87 9.16 -2.60
C ARG A 64 -3.16 7.91 -3.44
N LEU A 65 -2.88 6.72 -2.88
CA LEU A 65 -2.95 5.45 -3.59
C LEU A 65 -4.30 4.76 -3.50
N ALA A 66 -5.27 5.33 -2.78
CA ALA A 66 -6.63 4.82 -2.77
C ALA A 66 -7.19 4.73 -4.21
N ILE A 67 -7.95 3.66 -4.49
CA ILE A 67 -8.53 3.42 -5.83
C ILE A 67 -9.34 4.61 -6.33
N ASN A 68 -10.09 5.27 -5.44
CA ASN A 68 -10.95 6.41 -5.75
C ASN A 68 -10.28 7.78 -5.55
N ALA A 69 -8.98 7.81 -5.20
CA ALA A 69 -8.28 9.08 -5.11
C ALA A 69 -8.19 9.75 -6.50
N PRO A 70 -8.30 11.10 -6.56
CA PRO A 70 -8.27 11.86 -7.80
C PRO A 70 -7.00 11.63 -8.63
#